data_AF-A0A7J0FIF6-F1
#
_entry.id   AF-A0A7J0FIF6-F1
#
_cell.length_a   1.000
_cell.length_b   1.000
_cell.length_c   1.000
_cell.angle_alpha   90.00
_cell.angle_beta   90.00
_cell.angle_gamma   90.00
#
_symmetry.space_group_name_H-M   'P 1'
#
loop_
_entity.id
_entity.type
_entity.pdbx_description
1 polymer ?
#
loop_
_entity_poly.entity_id
_entity_poly.type
_entity_poly.pdbx_seq_one_letter_code
_entity_poly.pdbx_strand_id
1 'polypeptide(L)'
;MDPVNSPLGRMLLDEITPVVMVLRTNLVEESCQKNGLSLIEMLSPFCAFNNIDVPVRTASDQPYRIQKFKLRLFYASDIQQPNVEVAKERLKQAITHAGEKDYSDLCSDPPQIETVLASTQSELVPSWFPFFNKELVHTVSFSDHEALDHPVACLLVVSSKDNGPINKFVDLFNTDQLPLLLNDGAMDPKILKYYLLLHDSQDGTSEKATKYLTEMRNTFGSNDCGLLCINSSQDGLFEHQENPWALYKTESSPRQRLGCFLNIDDMDELQNSMQDLSSKHIIPHMEQKIRVLNQQVSATRKGLRNQIKNLWWRKGKEDMPESFNGLMYTFSSIESQIRVLADYAFMLRDYELAVSNYRLLSTDYKLDKAWKRYAGVQVTLMLLDHRFGRWGDGVWVAMASVMVGCRGMDL
;
A
#
# COMPACT_ATOMS: atom_id res chain seq x y z
N MET A 1 22.56 -18.02 -3.74
CA MET A 1 21.75 -17.16 -2.86
C MET A 1 20.30 -17.60 -3.01
N ASP A 2 19.57 -17.74 -1.91
CA ASP A 2 18.11 -17.93 -1.99
C ASP A 2 17.51 -16.63 -2.56
N PRO A 3 16.88 -16.64 -3.74
CA PRO A 3 16.39 -15.42 -4.36
C PRO A 3 15.28 -14.75 -3.53
N VAL A 4 14.59 -15.50 -2.65
CA VAL A 4 13.66 -14.98 -1.63
C VAL A 4 14.37 -14.08 -0.61
N ASN A 5 15.65 -14.33 -0.37
CA ASN A 5 16.49 -13.58 0.54
C ASN A 5 17.37 -12.54 -0.16
N SER A 6 17.23 -12.34 -1.47
CA SER A 6 17.91 -11.21 -2.13
C SER A 6 17.45 -9.88 -1.49
N PRO A 7 18.34 -8.90 -1.27
CA PRO A 7 17.98 -7.59 -0.71
C PRO A 7 16.83 -6.93 -1.48
N LEU A 8 16.84 -7.08 -2.81
CA LEU A 8 15.77 -6.58 -3.67
C LEU A 8 14.44 -7.29 -3.46
N GLY A 9 14.46 -8.63 -3.50
CA GLY A 9 13.25 -9.43 -3.37
C GLY A 9 12.52 -9.09 -2.07
N ARG A 10 13.28 -8.87 -0.98
CA ARG A 10 12.75 -8.38 0.29
C ARG A 10 12.20 -6.96 0.16
N MET A 11 12.99 -6.03 -0.38
CA MET A 11 12.57 -4.63 -0.53
C MET A 11 11.26 -4.50 -1.33
N LEU A 12 11.14 -5.13 -2.50
CA LEU A 12 9.93 -5.02 -3.31
C LEU A 12 8.73 -5.75 -2.69
N LEU A 13 8.93 -6.85 -1.98
CA LEU A 13 7.84 -7.52 -1.24
C LEU A 13 7.41 -6.75 0.01
N ASP A 14 8.32 -5.99 0.62
CA ASP A 14 8.03 -5.14 1.77
C ASP A 14 7.35 -3.81 1.36
N GLU A 15 7.53 -3.38 0.10
CA GLU A 15 6.87 -2.20 -0.48
C GLU A 15 5.53 -2.55 -1.14
N ILE A 16 5.40 -3.70 -1.81
CA ILE A 16 4.14 -4.14 -2.45
C ILE A 16 3.22 -4.78 -1.40
N THR A 17 2.58 -3.91 -0.63
CA THR A 17 1.69 -4.27 0.48
C THR A 17 0.39 -3.47 0.40
N PRO A 18 -0.72 -3.96 0.97
CA PRO A 18 -2.02 -3.31 0.83
C PRO A 18 -2.04 -1.84 1.27
N VAL A 19 -2.65 -1.00 0.42
CA VAL A 19 -2.88 0.42 0.70
C VAL A 19 -4.19 0.58 1.46
N VAL A 20 -4.17 1.39 2.52
CA VAL A 20 -5.36 1.88 3.20
C VAL A 20 -5.43 3.39 3.02
N MET A 21 -6.51 3.84 2.39
CA MET A 21 -6.81 5.27 2.28
C MET A 21 -7.31 5.78 3.63
N VAL A 22 -6.83 6.93 4.07
CA VAL A 22 -7.23 7.57 5.33
C VAL A 22 -7.99 8.86 5.02
N LEU A 23 -9.21 8.95 5.52
CA LEU A 23 -10.04 10.16 5.51
C LEU A 23 -10.26 10.59 6.95
N ARG A 24 -10.09 11.88 7.25
CA ARG A 24 -10.18 12.36 8.63
C ARG A 24 -10.77 13.76 8.73
N THR A 25 -11.27 14.14 9.92
CA THR A 25 -11.63 15.54 10.22
C THR A 25 -10.40 16.34 10.67
N ASN A 26 -10.45 17.67 10.62
CA ASN A 26 -9.35 18.52 11.08
C ASN A 26 -9.07 18.35 12.58
N LEU A 27 -10.11 18.15 13.39
CA LEU A 27 -9.98 17.93 14.83
C LEU A 27 -9.18 16.67 15.17
N VAL A 28 -9.19 15.65 14.30
CA VAL A 28 -8.36 14.45 14.48
C VAL A 28 -6.87 14.79 14.37
N GLU A 29 -6.46 15.54 13.36
CA GLU A 29 -5.06 15.98 13.26
C GLU A 29 -4.68 16.90 14.41
N GLU A 30 -5.55 17.83 14.81
CA GLU A 30 -5.27 18.71 15.94
C GLU A 30 -4.99 17.91 17.23
N SER A 31 -5.74 16.83 17.48
CA SER A 31 -5.49 15.93 18.61
C SER A 31 -4.16 15.15 18.46
N CYS A 32 -3.87 14.58 17.29
CA CYS A 32 -2.61 13.88 17.05
C CYS A 32 -1.39 14.81 17.12
N GLN A 33 -1.52 16.04 16.61
CA GLN A 33 -0.44 17.03 16.54
C GLN A 33 0.01 17.50 17.92
N LYS A 34 -0.84 17.38 18.96
CA LYS A 34 -0.40 17.58 20.35
C LYS A 34 0.74 16.62 20.73
N ASN A 35 0.74 15.41 20.19
CA ASN A 35 1.84 14.43 20.31
C ASN A 35 2.98 14.64 19.30
N GLY A 36 2.93 15.71 18.50
CA GLY A 36 3.92 16.03 17.48
C GLY A 36 3.84 15.17 16.21
N LEU A 37 2.74 14.43 16.03
CA LEU A 37 2.55 13.46 14.95
C LEU A 37 1.26 13.76 14.18
N SER A 38 1.26 13.54 12.87
CA SER A 38 0.01 13.38 12.12
C SER A 38 -0.66 12.04 12.45
N LEU A 39 -1.93 11.87 12.09
CA LEU A 39 -2.65 10.61 12.30
C LEU A 39 -1.93 9.41 11.67
N ILE A 40 -1.49 9.54 10.41
CA ILE A 40 -0.76 8.46 9.71
C ILE A 40 0.56 8.15 10.41
N GLU A 41 1.34 9.15 10.81
CA GLU A 41 2.61 8.92 11.53
C GLU A 41 2.38 8.23 12.86
N MET A 42 1.30 8.58 13.58
CA MET A 42 0.91 7.93 14.83
C MET A 42 0.60 6.44 14.64
N LEU A 43 -0.11 6.06 13.57
CA LEU A 43 -0.51 4.67 13.31
C LEU A 43 0.55 3.82 12.60
N SER A 44 1.44 4.45 11.84
CA SER A 44 2.39 3.77 10.93
C SER A 44 3.28 2.71 11.60
N PRO A 45 3.83 2.91 12.81
CA PRO A 45 4.64 1.89 13.47
C PRO A 45 3.89 0.58 13.74
N PHE A 46 2.57 0.66 13.89
CA PHE A 46 1.70 -0.47 14.21
C PHE A 46 1.10 -1.13 12.96
N CYS A 47 1.56 -0.75 11.77
CA CYS A 47 1.09 -1.30 10.50
C CYS A 47 1.92 -2.49 9.99
N ALA A 48 3.00 -2.86 10.67
CA ALA A 48 3.88 -3.98 10.28
C ALA A 48 3.78 -5.14 11.29
N PHE A 49 3.17 -6.23 10.86
CA PHE A 49 2.91 -7.41 11.68
C PHE A 49 3.87 -8.53 11.32
N ASN A 50 4.72 -8.94 12.27
CA ASN A 50 5.63 -10.06 12.09
C ASN A 50 5.00 -11.43 12.41
N ASN A 51 3.89 -11.44 13.15
CA ASN A 51 3.18 -12.64 13.58
C ASN A 51 1.67 -12.36 13.70
N ILE A 52 1.01 -12.07 12.57
CA ILE A 52 -0.44 -11.82 12.54
C ILE A 52 -1.26 -13.12 12.57
N ASP A 53 -0.68 -14.20 12.05
CA ASP A 53 -1.18 -15.57 12.08
C ASP A 53 -2.67 -15.73 11.66
N VAL A 54 -3.06 -15.14 10.53
CA VAL A 54 -4.45 -15.17 10.03
C VAL A 54 -4.64 -16.31 9.03
N PRO A 55 -5.60 -17.23 9.21
CA PRO A 55 -5.93 -18.24 8.21
C PRO A 55 -6.68 -17.61 7.03
N VAL A 56 -6.26 -17.95 5.82
CA VAL A 56 -6.87 -17.47 4.57
C VAL A 56 -7.14 -18.67 3.66
N ARG A 57 -8.27 -18.62 2.96
CA ARG A 57 -8.67 -19.57 1.92
C ARG A 57 -9.10 -18.79 0.68
N THR A 58 -8.25 -18.76 -0.32
CA THR A 58 -8.45 -18.06 -1.59
C THR A 58 -9.25 -18.91 -2.58
N ALA A 59 -8.65 -19.30 -3.71
CA ALA A 59 -9.25 -20.16 -4.73
C ALA A 59 -9.01 -21.65 -4.47
N SER A 60 -7.95 -21.99 -3.74
CA SER A 60 -7.67 -23.36 -3.29
C SER A 60 -8.56 -23.71 -2.10
N ASP A 61 -9.03 -24.96 -2.03
CA ASP A 61 -9.77 -25.46 -0.88
C ASP A 61 -8.89 -25.64 0.37
N GLN A 62 -7.56 -25.61 0.20
CA GLN A 62 -6.60 -25.73 1.31
C GLN A 62 -6.32 -24.36 1.97
N PRO A 63 -6.62 -24.18 3.26
CA PRO A 63 -6.24 -22.97 3.99
C PRO A 63 -4.72 -22.86 4.15
N TYR A 64 -4.23 -21.64 4.11
CA TYR A 64 -2.86 -21.30 4.52
C TYR A 64 -2.89 -20.14 5.53
N ARG A 65 -1.77 -19.87 6.21
CA ARG A 65 -1.69 -18.82 7.24
C ARG A 65 -0.77 -17.70 6.81
N ILE A 66 -1.24 -16.47 6.92
CA ILE A 66 -0.42 -15.27 6.74
C ILE A 66 0.31 -15.00 8.05
N GLN A 67 1.64 -15.18 8.04
CA GLN A 67 2.49 -14.94 9.21
C GLN A 67 2.91 -13.47 9.33
N LYS A 68 3.39 -12.91 8.21
CA LYS A 68 3.81 -11.51 8.12
C LYS A 68 2.85 -10.73 7.24
N PHE A 69 2.48 -9.54 7.66
CA PHE A 69 1.60 -8.65 6.93
C PHE A 69 1.98 -7.20 7.22
N LYS A 70 1.81 -6.31 6.24
CA LYS A 70 2.12 -4.90 6.41
C LYS A 70 1.06 -4.09 5.68
N LEU A 71 0.72 -2.93 6.21
CA LEU A 71 -0.16 -1.96 5.57
C LEU A 71 0.61 -0.68 5.26
N ARG A 72 0.20 0.00 4.18
CA ARG A 72 0.64 1.36 3.88
C ARG A 72 -0.55 2.30 3.99
N LEU A 73 -0.42 3.32 4.82
CA LEU A 73 -1.46 4.32 5.02
C LEU A 73 -1.16 5.55 4.16
N PHE A 74 -2.17 6.06 3.46
CA PHE A 74 -2.06 7.28 2.67
C PHE A 74 -3.30 8.15 2.87
N TYR A 75 -3.13 9.47 2.96
CA TYR A 75 -4.28 10.36 2.86
C TYR A 75 -4.84 10.32 1.45
N ALA A 76 -6.14 10.58 1.30
CA ALA A 76 -6.77 10.65 -0.01
C ALA A 76 -6.07 11.64 -0.97
N SER A 77 -5.53 12.74 -0.47
CA SER A 77 -4.77 13.73 -1.25
C SER A 77 -3.47 13.20 -1.84
N ASP A 78 -2.90 12.16 -1.24
CA ASP A 78 -1.58 11.64 -1.59
C ASP A 78 -1.68 10.44 -2.55
N ILE A 79 -2.90 9.93 -2.77
CA ILE A 79 -3.20 8.83 -3.70
C ILE A 79 -3.35 9.42 -5.10
N GLN A 80 -2.22 9.80 -5.67
CA GLN A 80 -2.11 10.31 -7.04
C GLN A 80 -0.74 9.98 -7.60
N GLN A 81 -0.64 9.88 -8.93
CA GLN A 81 0.67 9.70 -9.56
C GLN A 81 1.58 10.88 -9.23
N PRO A 82 2.79 10.62 -8.68
CA PRO A 82 3.74 11.69 -8.46
C PRO A 82 4.17 12.34 -9.77
N ASN A 83 4.49 13.63 -9.70
CA ASN A 83 5.07 14.34 -10.83
C ASN A 83 6.48 13.78 -11.12
N VAL A 84 6.70 13.33 -12.36
CA VAL A 84 7.94 12.66 -12.78
C VAL A 84 9.14 13.61 -12.73
N GLU A 85 8.95 14.89 -13.05
CA GLU A 85 10.02 15.88 -13.00
C GLU A 85 10.48 16.13 -11.56
N VAL A 86 9.54 16.23 -10.62
CA VAL A 86 9.84 16.35 -9.18
C VAL A 86 10.57 15.13 -8.66
N ALA A 87 10.14 13.92 -9.06
CA ALA A 87 10.80 12.69 -8.66
C ALA A 87 12.23 12.58 -9.22
N LYS A 88 12.44 12.96 -10.49
CA LYS A 88 13.78 13.04 -11.09
C LYS A 88 14.71 13.97 -10.31
N GLU A 89 14.22 15.13 -9.90
CA GLU A 89 15.02 16.09 -9.13
C GLU A 89 15.35 15.57 -7.73
N ARG A 90 14.39 14.96 -7.02
CA ARG A 90 14.62 14.30 -5.72
C ARG A 90 15.66 13.18 -5.83
N LEU A 91 15.54 12.36 -6.88
CA LEU A 91 16.47 11.28 -7.15
C LEU A 91 17.89 11.81 -7.39
N LYS A 92 18.02 12.86 -8.21
CA LYS A 92 19.30 13.53 -8.46
C LYS A 92 19.92 14.04 -7.16
N GLN A 93 19.15 14.73 -6.32
CA GLN A 93 19.61 15.25 -5.04
C GLN A 93 20.14 14.15 -4.11
N ALA A 94 19.43 13.03 -4.01
CA ALA A 94 19.85 11.94 -3.15
C ALA A 94 21.09 11.19 -3.67
N ILE A 95 21.20 11.00 -4.99
CA ILE A 95 22.40 10.43 -5.61
C ILE A 95 23.60 11.34 -5.36
N THR A 96 23.43 12.67 -5.53
CA THR A 96 24.50 13.65 -5.23
C THR A 96 24.91 13.59 -3.77
N HIS A 97 23.94 13.63 -2.84
CA HIS A 97 24.22 13.61 -1.41
C HIS A 97 24.91 12.33 -0.95
N ALA A 98 24.47 11.17 -1.45
CA ALA A 98 25.12 9.90 -1.17
C ALA A 98 26.53 9.83 -1.76
N GLY A 99 26.75 10.37 -2.96
CA GLY A 99 28.08 10.48 -3.56
C GLY A 99 29.03 11.38 -2.76
N GLU A 100 28.54 12.51 -2.25
CA GLU A 100 29.29 13.42 -1.37
C GLU A 100 29.65 12.75 -0.05
N LYS A 101 28.72 12.00 0.54
CA LYS A 101 28.95 11.25 1.78
C LYS A 101 29.98 10.14 1.59
N ASP A 102 29.82 9.32 0.54
CA ASP A 102 30.76 8.25 0.21
C ASP A 102 32.17 8.83 -0.08
N TYR A 103 32.25 10.00 -0.73
CA TYR A 103 33.52 10.71 -0.97
C TYR A 103 34.14 11.23 0.33
N SER A 104 33.34 11.81 1.24
CA SER A 104 33.79 12.26 2.56
C SER A 104 34.31 11.10 3.41
N ASP A 105 33.65 9.94 3.37
CA ASP A 105 34.05 8.73 4.09
C ASP A 105 35.37 8.16 3.54
N LEU A 106 35.59 8.23 2.22
CA LEU A 106 36.86 7.84 1.58
C LEU A 106 38.03 8.78 1.90
N CYS A 107 37.75 10.05 2.22
CA CYS A 107 38.75 11.03 2.64
C CYS A 107 39.07 10.97 4.14
N SER A 108 38.38 10.10 4.91
CA SER A 108 38.59 9.88 6.33
C SER A 108 39.60 8.74 6.58
N ASP A 109 40.16 8.64 7.80
CA ASP A 109 41.13 7.58 8.14
C ASP A 109 40.55 6.17 7.87
N PRO A 110 41.32 5.23 7.30
CA PRO A 110 40.80 3.92 6.92
C PRO A 110 40.30 3.15 8.15
N PRO A 111 39.13 2.46 8.06
CA PRO A 111 38.60 1.68 9.17
C PRO A 111 39.53 0.50 9.50
N GLN A 112 39.57 0.13 10.78
CA GLN A 112 40.36 -1.02 11.25
C GLN A 112 39.92 -2.30 10.52
N ILE A 113 40.89 -3.14 10.12
CA ILE A 113 40.71 -4.35 9.29
C ILE A 113 39.62 -5.31 9.84
N GLU A 114 39.42 -5.35 11.16
CA GLU A 114 38.35 -6.13 11.80
C GLU A 114 36.93 -5.68 11.40
N THR A 115 36.73 -4.38 11.18
CA THR A 115 35.45 -3.80 10.71
C THR A 115 35.16 -4.18 9.26
N VAL A 116 36.21 -4.25 8.44
CA VAL A 116 36.11 -4.61 7.01
C VAL A 116 35.76 -6.09 6.86
N LEU A 117 36.36 -6.97 7.68
CA LEU A 117 36.08 -8.42 7.68
C LEU A 117 34.68 -8.76 8.22
N ALA A 118 34.12 -7.95 9.13
CA ALA A 118 32.72 -8.08 9.57
C ALA A 118 31.72 -7.63 8.48
N SER A 119 32.10 -6.70 7.61
CA SER A 119 31.25 -6.14 6.55
C SER A 119 31.17 -6.98 5.26
N THR A 120 32.13 -7.90 5.03
CA THR A 120 32.28 -8.65 3.77
C THR A 120 31.19 -9.69 3.43
N GLN A 121 30.05 -9.69 4.11
CA GLN A 121 28.90 -10.54 3.76
C GLN A 121 27.67 -9.77 3.29
N SER A 122 27.65 -8.44 3.38
CA SER A 122 26.62 -7.63 2.73
C SER A 122 27.13 -7.26 1.34
N GLU A 123 26.43 -7.70 0.29
CA GLU A 123 26.71 -7.29 -1.09
C GLU A 123 26.97 -5.78 -1.15
N LEU A 124 28.01 -5.37 -1.87
CA LEU A 124 28.47 -3.97 -2.04
C LEU A 124 27.40 -3.12 -2.75
N VAL A 125 26.28 -2.87 -2.09
CA VAL A 125 25.19 -2.04 -2.56
C VAL A 125 25.53 -0.59 -2.22
N PRO A 126 25.66 0.30 -3.22
CA PRO A 126 25.94 1.71 -2.96
C PRO A 126 24.89 2.34 -2.04
N SER A 127 25.31 3.28 -1.19
CA SER A 127 24.45 3.93 -0.20
C SER A 127 23.23 4.65 -0.82
N TRP A 128 23.36 5.12 -2.07
CA TRP A 128 22.27 5.74 -2.84
C TRP A 128 21.24 4.75 -3.39
N PHE A 129 21.60 3.48 -3.56
CA PHE A 129 20.77 2.51 -4.29
C PHE A 129 19.42 2.21 -3.60
N PRO A 130 19.35 2.06 -2.25
CA PRO A 130 18.06 1.93 -1.56
C PRO A 130 17.17 3.17 -1.74
N PHE A 131 17.76 4.37 -1.75
CA PHE A 131 17.00 5.60 -2.01
C PHE A 131 16.46 5.61 -3.44
N PHE A 132 17.31 5.27 -4.42
CA PHE A 132 16.89 5.21 -5.81
C PHE A 132 15.70 4.27 -6.00
N ASN A 133 15.77 3.08 -5.42
CA ASN A 133 14.68 2.12 -5.52
C ASN A 133 13.40 2.63 -4.85
N LYS A 134 13.51 3.27 -3.68
CA LYS A 134 12.37 3.86 -2.99
C LYS A 134 11.71 4.96 -3.83
N GLU A 135 12.51 5.86 -4.41
CA GLU A 135 11.99 6.94 -5.24
C GLU A 135 11.41 6.41 -6.56
N LEU A 136 12.02 5.37 -7.14
CA LEU A 136 11.49 4.70 -8.33
C LEU A 136 10.11 4.10 -8.05
N VAL A 137 9.98 3.33 -6.96
CA VAL A 137 8.70 2.74 -6.53
C VAL A 137 7.66 3.83 -6.31
N HIS A 138 8.02 4.90 -5.59
CA HIS A 138 7.14 6.03 -5.36
C HIS A 138 6.67 6.68 -6.66
N THR A 139 7.57 6.95 -7.60
CA THR A 139 7.26 7.60 -8.89
C THR A 139 6.25 6.83 -9.72
N VAL A 140 6.27 5.50 -9.60
CA VAL A 140 5.37 4.64 -10.38
C VAL A 140 4.06 4.33 -9.67
N SER A 141 3.88 4.78 -8.43
CA SER A 141 2.69 4.46 -7.62
C SER A 141 1.40 5.10 -8.11
N PHE A 142 0.28 4.51 -7.70
CA PHE A 142 -1.08 5.01 -7.93
C PHE A 142 -1.43 5.20 -9.41
N SER A 143 -0.93 4.32 -10.27
CA SER A 143 -1.27 4.37 -11.68
C SER A 143 -2.62 3.76 -12.02
N ASP A 144 -3.19 4.18 -13.15
CA ASP A 144 -4.46 3.66 -13.67
C ASP A 144 -4.36 2.21 -14.19
N HIS A 145 -3.14 1.72 -14.42
CA HIS A 145 -2.85 0.46 -15.10
C HIS A 145 -2.35 -0.66 -14.18
N GLU A 146 -2.17 -0.37 -12.89
CA GLU A 146 -1.88 -1.35 -11.84
C GLU A 146 -2.81 -1.15 -10.65
N ALA A 147 -3.23 -2.25 -10.01
CA ALA A 147 -4.09 -2.19 -8.83
C ALA A 147 -3.35 -2.55 -7.54
N LEU A 148 -2.01 -2.69 -7.58
CA LEU A 148 -1.17 -2.95 -6.40
C LEU A 148 -1.19 -1.79 -5.40
N ASP A 149 -1.34 -0.56 -5.90
CA ASP A 149 -1.44 0.65 -5.09
C ASP A 149 -2.88 1.16 -4.95
N HIS A 150 -3.87 0.44 -5.50
CA HIS A 150 -5.27 0.80 -5.27
C HIS A 150 -5.62 0.50 -3.81
N PRO A 151 -6.22 1.46 -3.07
CA PRO A 151 -6.67 1.22 -1.71
C PRO A 151 -7.58 0.01 -1.62
N VAL A 152 -7.23 -0.93 -0.74
CA VAL A 152 -8.07 -2.11 -0.46
C VAL A 152 -9.15 -1.79 0.58
N ALA A 153 -8.93 -0.73 1.35
CA ALA A 153 -9.83 -0.25 2.40
C ALA A 153 -9.68 1.27 2.58
N CYS A 154 -10.70 1.86 3.19
CA CYS A 154 -10.76 3.24 3.63
C CYS A 154 -10.97 3.28 5.15
N LEU A 155 -10.01 3.85 5.86
CA LEU A 155 -10.13 4.19 7.28
C LEU A 155 -10.69 5.60 7.39
N LEU A 156 -11.92 5.73 7.86
CA LEU A 156 -12.53 7.02 8.16
C LEU A 156 -12.33 7.31 9.64
N VAL A 157 -11.78 8.47 9.98
CA VAL A 157 -11.49 8.86 11.37
C VAL A 157 -12.17 10.18 11.70
N VAL A 158 -13.03 10.19 12.70
CA VAL A 158 -13.73 11.40 13.17
C VAL A 158 -13.44 11.59 14.65
N SER A 159 -13.30 12.85 15.09
CA SER A 159 -13.07 13.14 16.50
C SER A 159 -14.37 13.09 17.27
N SER A 160 -14.33 12.56 18.49
CA SER A 160 -15.44 12.65 19.46
C SER A 160 -15.83 14.09 19.83
N LYS A 161 -14.97 15.07 19.51
CA LYS A 161 -15.21 16.51 19.65
C LYS A 161 -15.97 17.12 18.47
N ASP A 162 -16.06 16.43 17.34
CA ASP A 162 -16.83 16.89 16.19
C ASP A 162 -18.31 17.04 16.55
N ASN A 163 -18.94 18.10 16.01
CA ASN A 163 -20.37 18.30 16.14
C ASN A 163 -21.10 17.33 15.19
N GLY A 164 -21.85 16.39 15.76
CA GLY A 164 -22.54 15.32 15.01
C GLY A 164 -21.58 14.37 14.28
N PRO A 165 -20.75 13.58 15.00
CA PRO A 165 -19.72 12.71 14.40
C PRO A 165 -20.26 11.75 13.34
N ILE A 166 -21.48 11.23 13.52
CA ILE A 166 -22.11 10.28 12.58
C ILE A 166 -22.29 10.90 11.19
N ASN A 167 -22.77 12.14 11.12
CA ASN A 167 -22.96 12.84 9.85
C ASN A 167 -21.60 13.13 9.18
N LYS A 168 -20.58 13.45 9.98
CA LYS A 168 -19.22 13.68 9.47
C LYS A 168 -18.63 12.46 8.77
N PHE A 169 -18.87 11.25 9.28
CA PHE A 169 -18.44 10.02 8.58
C PHE A 169 -19.06 9.90 7.18
N VAL A 170 -20.35 10.26 7.05
CA VAL A 170 -21.04 10.24 5.75
C VAL A 170 -20.48 11.31 4.81
N ASP A 171 -20.23 12.51 5.33
CA ASP A 171 -19.69 13.62 4.54
C ASP A 171 -18.28 13.33 4.01
N LEU A 172 -17.42 12.72 4.83
CA LEU A 172 -16.02 12.44 4.47
C LEU A 172 -15.89 11.61 3.19
N PHE A 173 -16.73 10.58 3.01
CA PHE A 173 -16.66 9.73 1.81
C PHE A 173 -17.42 10.28 0.61
N ASN A 174 -18.27 11.29 0.80
CA ASN A 174 -19.05 11.91 -0.27
C ASN A 174 -18.47 13.25 -0.74
N THR A 175 -17.27 13.60 -0.28
CA THR A 175 -16.59 14.84 -0.66
C THR A 175 -15.89 14.68 -2.02
N ASP A 176 -15.84 15.74 -2.81
CA ASP A 176 -15.09 15.81 -4.09
C ASP A 176 -13.56 15.62 -3.95
N GLN A 177 -13.06 15.40 -2.74
CA GLN A 177 -11.65 15.21 -2.38
C GLN A 177 -11.19 13.75 -2.52
N LEU A 178 -12.03 12.86 -3.04
CA LEU A 178 -11.62 11.50 -3.34
C LEU A 178 -10.57 11.47 -4.46
N PRO A 179 -9.65 10.48 -4.46
CA PRO A 179 -8.65 10.31 -5.50
C PRO A 179 -9.27 10.25 -6.91
N LEU A 180 -8.59 10.85 -7.91
CA LEU A 180 -9.04 10.82 -9.30
C LEU A 180 -9.27 9.39 -9.83
N LEU A 181 -8.50 8.41 -9.34
CA LEU A 181 -8.67 6.99 -9.68
C LEU A 181 -10.09 6.47 -9.42
N LEU A 182 -10.74 6.96 -8.36
CA LEU A 182 -12.14 6.63 -8.04
C LEU A 182 -13.12 7.35 -8.97
N ASN A 183 -12.88 8.64 -9.21
CA ASN A 183 -13.78 9.49 -9.98
C ASN A 183 -13.77 9.15 -11.49
N ASP A 184 -12.61 8.77 -12.02
CA ASP A 184 -12.41 8.42 -13.44
C ASP A 184 -12.79 6.96 -13.75
N GLY A 185 -13.22 6.19 -12.73
CA GLY A 185 -13.65 4.80 -12.90
C GLY A 185 -12.51 3.82 -13.16
N ALA A 186 -11.26 4.17 -12.84
CA ALA A 186 -10.13 3.24 -12.85
C ALA A 186 -10.19 2.26 -11.66
N MET A 187 -10.73 2.71 -10.53
CA MET A 187 -10.84 1.97 -9.29
C MET A 187 -12.31 1.74 -8.88
N ASP A 188 -12.60 0.59 -8.28
CA ASP A 188 -13.95 0.28 -7.76
C ASP A 188 -14.24 1.14 -6.52
N PRO A 189 -15.30 1.97 -6.51
CA PRO A 189 -15.67 2.76 -5.33
C PRO A 189 -16.16 1.92 -4.15
N LYS A 190 -16.47 0.63 -4.38
CA LYS A 190 -16.91 -0.32 -3.35
C LYS A 190 -15.72 -0.98 -2.64
N ILE A 191 -14.92 -0.15 -1.97
CA ILE A 191 -13.86 -0.59 -1.05
C ILE A 191 -14.41 -0.80 0.36
N LEU A 192 -13.71 -1.60 1.17
CA LEU A 192 -14.00 -1.75 2.60
C LEU A 192 -13.92 -0.38 3.29
N LYS A 193 -14.90 -0.06 4.14
CA LYS A 193 -14.91 1.16 4.96
C LYS A 193 -14.86 0.75 6.42
N TYR A 194 -13.92 1.29 7.17
CA TYR A 194 -13.83 1.11 8.62
C TYR A 194 -13.94 2.47 9.29
N TYR A 195 -14.85 2.59 10.25
CA TYR A 195 -15.20 3.84 10.91
C TYR A 195 -14.56 3.89 12.30
N LEU A 196 -13.61 4.78 12.49
CA LEU A 196 -12.87 4.94 13.74
C LEU A 196 -13.23 6.26 14.41
N LEU A 197 -13.77 6.20 15.63
CA LEU A 197 -13.95 7.38 16.46
C LEU A 197 -12.67 7.61 17.28
N LEU A 198 -12.04 8.77 17.13
CA LEU A 198 -10.90 9.17 17.95
C LEU A 198 -11.38 9.97 19.17
N HIS A 199 -11.01 9.53 20.37
CA HIS A 199 -11.29 10.24 21.61
C HIS A 199 -10.00 10.63 22.32
N ASP A 200 -9.77 11.93 22.43
CA ASP A 200 -8.71 12.45 23.28
C ASP A 200 -9.22 12.48 24.72
N SER A 201 -8.51 11.81 25.62
CA SER A 201 -8.88 11.68 27.04
C SER A 201 -8.96 13.03 27.77
N GLN A 202 -8.39 14.09 27.18
CA GLN A 202 -8.50 15.46 27.70
C GLN A 202 -9.82 16.17 27.34
N ASP A 203 -10.56 15.69 26.33
CA ASP A 203 -11.73 16.38 25.79
C ASP A 203 -13.06 16.01 26.50
N GLY A 204 -13.03 15.18 27.57
CA GLY A 204 -14.18 14.89 28.42
C GLY A 204 -14.27 13.43 28.89
N THR A 205 -15.45 13.02 29.35
CA THR A 205 -15.67 11.65 29.83
C THR A 205 -15.85 10.64 28.68
N SER A 206 -15.24 9.46 28.83
CA SER A 206 -15.34 8.34 27.88
C SER A 206 -16.78 7.86 27.63
N GLU A 207 -17.73 8.17 28.53
CA GLU A 207 -19.15 7.87 28.36
C GLU A 207 -19.76 8.49 27.09
N LYS A 208 -19.35 9.70 26.73
CA LYS A 208 -19.83 10.37 25.51
C LYS A 208 -19.33 9.64 24.26
N ALA A 209 -18.05 9.25 24.24
CA ALA A 209 -17.46 8.49 23.15
C ALA A 209 -18.11 7.10 22.99
N THR A 210 -18.44 6.44 24.10
CA THR A 210 -19.11 5.13 24.09
C THR A 210 -20.55 5.22 23.56
N LYS A 211 -21.27 6.31 23.86
CA LYS A 211 -22.59 6.58 23.27
C LYS A 211 -22.49 6.75 21.75
N TYR A 212 -21.56 7.57 21.27
CA TYR A 212 -21.33 7.72 19.83
C TYR A 212 -20.92 6.41 19.17
N LEU A 213 -20.06 5.60 19.79
CA LEU A 213 -19.70 4.28 19.26
C LEU A 213 -20.92 3.36 19.11
N THR A 214 -21.84 3.40 20.06
CA THR A 214 -23.09 2.63 19.98
C THR A 214 -23.96 3.11 18.82
N GLU A 215 -24.08 4.42 18.62
CA GLU A 215 -24.79 5.01 17.49
C GLU A 215 -24.14 4.70 16.14
N MET A 216 -22.80 4.73 16.06
CA MET A 216 -22.03 4.32 14.89
C MET A 216 -22.32 2.87 14.52
N ARG A 217 -22.28 1.96 15.49
CA ARG A 217 -22.56 0.53 15.28
C ARG A 217 -23.97 0.28 14.77
N ASN A 218 -24.95 1.08 15.21
CA ASN A 218 -26.32 1.01 14.71
C ASN A 218 -26.45 1.54 13.28
N THR A 219 -25.65 2.52 12.90
CA THR A 219 -25.75 3.22 11.60
C THR A 219 -24.94 2.52 10.50
N PHE A 220 -23.70 2.15 10.79
CA PHE A 220 -22.73 1.65 9.81
C PHE A 220 -22.49 0.13 9.90
N GLY A 221 -23.02 -0.51 10.94
CA GLY A 221 -22.82 -1.93 11.22
C GLY A 221 -21.93 -2.17 12.43
N SER A 222 -22.23 -3.22 13.19
CA SER A 222 -21.59 -3.49 14.49
C SER A 222 -20.10 -3.80 14.40
N ASN A 223 -19.66 -4.37 13.27
CA ASN A 223 -18.32 -4.91 13.13
C ASN A 223 -17.35 -3.88 12.54
N ASP A 224 -17.81 -2.95 11.70
CA ASP A 224 -16.93 -2.03 10.97
C ASP A 224 -16.69 -0.71 11.71
N CYS A 225 -16.87 -0.69 13.04
CA CYS A 225 -16.75 0.48 13.89
C CYS A 225 -15.79 0.25 15.06
N GLY A 226 -14.86 1.18 15.26
CA GLY A 226 -13.91 1.21 16.37
C GLY A 226 -13.94 2.52 17.16
N LEU A 227 -13.46 2.46 18.40
CA LEU A 227 -13.12 3.63 19.22
C LEU A 227 -11.63 3.51 19.54
N LEU A 228 -10.89 4.59 19.33
CA LEU A 228 -9.50 4.74 19.71
C LEU A 228 -9.39 5.88 20.70
N CYS A 229 -8.98 5.58 21.92
CA CYS A 229 -8.64 6.57 22.92
C CYS A 229 -7.16 6.91 22.82
N ILE A 230 -6.83 8.19 22.93
CA ILE A 230 -5.46 8.66 23.05
C ILE A 230 -5.36 9.67 24.19
N ASN A 231 -4.17 9.80 24.74
CA ASN A 231 -3.85 10.85 25.68
C ASN A 231 -3.00 11.97 25.04
N SER A 232 -3.29 13.20 25.44
CA SER A 232 -2.59 14.41 25.00
C SER A 232 -2.18 15.33 26.16
N SER A 233 -2.32 14.88 27.42
CA SER A 233 -2.01 15.68 28.59
C SER A 233 -0.51 15.93 28.76
N GLN A 234 -0.15 17.18 29.06
CA GLN A 234 1.21 17.58 29.41
C GLN A 234 1.66 17.08 30.79
N ASP A 235 0.74 16.69 31.67
CA ASP A 235 1.03 16.25 33.04
C ASP A 235 1.62 14.82 33.09
N GLY A 236 1.60 14.10 31.97
CA GLY A 236 2.03 12.70 31.85
C GLY A 236 3.15 12.51 30.83
N LEU A 237 4.22 13.32 30.90
CA LEU A 237 5.43 13.11 30.08
C LEU A 237 5.96 11.68 30.27
N PHE A 238 5.80 10.85 29.24
CA PHE A 238 6.27 9.48 29.22
C PHE A 238 7.49 9.37 28.29
N GLU A 239 8.62 8.90 28.81
CA GLU A 239 9.79 8.56 28.00
C GLU A 239 9.73 7.08 27.65
N HIS A 240 9.40 6.78 26.40
CA HIS A 240 9.44 5.43 25.85
C HIS A 240 10.89 4.93 25.78
N GLN A 241 11.13 3.71 26.29
CA GLN A 241 12.46 3.07 26.27
C GLN A 241 12.95 2.86 24.83
N GLU A 242 12.03 2.51 23.92
CA GLU A 242 12.21 2.52 22.47
C GLU A 242 11.13 3.43 21.88
N ASN A 243 11.51 4.52 21.20
CA ASN A 243 10.55 5.41 20.56
C ASN A 243 10.22 4.90 19.14
N PRO A 244 9.01 4.38 18.89
CA PRO A 244 8.66 3.82 17.59
C PRO A 244 8.61 4.86 16.47
N TRP A 245 8.52 6.15 16.82
CA TRP A 245 8.53 7.28 15.89
C TRP A 245 9.91 7.90 15.70
N ALA A 246 10.98 7.25 16.15
CA ALA A 246 12.34 7.77 15.97
C ALA A 246 12.66 8.13 14.51
N LEU A 247 12.07 7.42 13.54
CA LEU A 247 12.21 7.64 12.10
C LEU A 247 11.59 8.96 11.59
N TYR A 248 10.64 9.54 12.34
CA TYR A 248 9.97 10.78 11.99
C TYR A 248 10.61 12.02 12.62
N LYS A 249 11.68 11.85 13.42
CA LYS A 249 12.41 12.98 14.00
C LYS A 249 13.16 13.72 12.90
N THR A 250 12.85 15.00 12.75
CA THR A 250 13.61 15.89 11.85
C THR A 250 14.92 16.32 12.51
N GLU A 251 16.02 16.32 11.75
CA GLU A 251 17.35 16.75 12.24
C GLU A 251 17.34 18.22 12.73
N SER A 252 16.42 19.04 12.22
CA SER A 252 16.25 20.45 12.58
C SER A 252 15.65 20.69 13.97
N SER A 253 15.07 19.66 14.62
CA SER A 253 14.44 19.78 15.96
C SER A 253 14.84 18.62 16.89
N PRO A 254 16.12 18.50 17.31
CA PRO A 254 16.60 17.37 18.13
C PRO A 254 15.89 17.22 19.48
N ARG A 255 15.23 18.29 19.96
CA ARG A 255 14.48 18.32 21.22
C ARG A 255 13.01 17.90 21.07
N GLN A 256 12.52 17.66 19.85
CA GLN A 256 11.13 17.26 19.62
C GLN A 256 10.92 15.83 20.11
N ARG A 257 10.11 15.70 21.17
CA ARG A 257 9.72 14.42 21.76
C ARG A 257 8.40 13.98 21.14
N LEU A 258 8.48 13.09 20.15
CA LEU A 258 7.32 12.54 19.46
C LEU A 258 6.62 11.49 20.34
N GLY A 259 5.29 11.56 20.41
CA GLY A 259 4.44 10.60 21.14
C GLY A 259 4.60 10.63 22.65
N CYS A 260 5.10 11.74 23.23
CA CYS A 260 5.45 11.81 24.64
C CYS A 260 4.28 11.89 25.62
N PHE A 261 3.05 12.08 25.12
CA PHE A 261 1.84 12.05 25.95
C PHE A 261 1.10 10.72 25.86
N LEU A 262 1.53 9.82 24.96
CA LEU A 262 0.99 8.47 24.83
C LEU A 262 1.66 7.56 25.87
N ASN A 263 0.87 7.03 26.79
CA ASN A 263 1.32 6.06 27.79
C ASN A 263 1.30 4.63 27.22
N ILE A 264 1.71 3.63 28.01
CA ILE A 264 1.75 2.23 27.56
C ILE A 264 0.36 1.72 27.13
N ASP A 265 -0.70 2.11 27.85
CA ASP A 265 -2.07 1.69 27.51
C ASP A 265 -2.51 2.28 26.16
N ASP A 266 -2.17 3.54 25.87
CA ASP A 266 -2.43 4.18 24.57
C ASP A 266 -1.66 3.45 23.44
N MET A 267 -0.42 3.05 23.70
CA MET A 267 0.40 2.29 22.74
C MET A 267 -0.21 0.93 22.43
N ASP A 268 -0.64 0.22 23.47
CA ASP A 268 -1.31 -1.07 23.34
C ASP A 268 -2.65 -0.91 22.60
N GLU A 269 -3.41 0.15 22.85
CA GLU A 269 -4.67 0.43 22.15
C GLU A 269 -4.45 0.73 20.67
N LEU A 270 -3.43 1.52 20.31
CA LEU A 270 -3.02 1.75 18.92
C LEU A 270 -2.62 0.45 18.22
N GLN A 271 -1.79 -0.36 18.87
CA GLN A 271 -1.33 -1.65 18.34
C GLN A 271 -2.51 -2.61 18.12
N ASN A 272 -3.34 -2.80 19.14
CA ASN A 272 -4.50 -3.68 19.09
C ASN A 272 -5.51 -3.23 18.04
N SER A 273 -5.73 -1.91 17.91
CA SER A 273 -6.64 -1.35 16.90
C SER A 273 -6.17 -1.65 15.47
N MET A 274 -4.86 -1.48 15.19
CA MET A 274 -4.31 -1.78 13.86
C MET A 274 -4.24 -3.28 13.57
N GLN A 275 -3.97 -4.10 14.59
CA GLN A 275 -4.01 -5.55 14.48
C GLN A 275 -5.43 -6.06 14.20
N ASP A 276 -6.44 -5.50 14.88
CA ASP A 276 -7.84 -5.82 14.67
C ASP A 276 -8.31 -5.40 13.28
N LEU A 277 -8.03 -4.15 12.87
CA LEU A 277 -8.32 -3.66 11.52
C LEU A 277 -7.76 -4.60 10.44
N SER A 278 -6.52 -5.04 10.61
CA SER A 278 -5.84 -5.91 9.65
C SER A 278 -6.40 -7.32 9.63
N SER A 279 -6.48 -7.96 10.80
CA SER A 279 -6.79 -9.39 10.93
C SER A 279 -8.29 -9.71 10.85
N LYS A 280 -9.16 -8.82 11.34
CA LYS A 280 -10.61 -9.04 11.42
C LYS A 280 -11.38 -8.40 10.26
N HIS A 281 -10.80 -7.38 9.59
CA HIS A 281 -11.50 -6.64 8.53
C HIS A 281 -10.79 -6.71 7.18
N ILE A 282 -9.55 -6.20 7.07
CA ILE A 282 -8.87 -6.06 5.78
C ILE A 282 -8.57 -7.42 5.13
N ILE A 283 -7.88 -8.32 5.84
CA ILE A 283 -7.53 -9.64 5.29
C ILE A 283 -8.79 -10.45 4.91
N PRO A 284 -9.82 -10.57 5.78
CA PRO A 284 -11.07 -11.25 5.43
C PRO A 284 -11.80 -10.61 4.24
N HIS A 285 -11.81 -9.27 4.13
CA HIS A 285 -12.41 -8.58 2.99
C HIS A 285 -11.68 -8.91 1.68
N MET A 286 -10.34 -8.85 1.70
CA MET A 286 -9.52 -9.19 0.54
C MET A 286 -9.73 -10.66 0.13
N GLU A 287 -9.76 -11.58 1.09
CA GLU A 287 -10.04 -13.00 0.86
C GLU A 287 -11.41 -13.19 0.18
N GLN A 288 -12.45 -12.53 0.70
CA GLN A 288 -13.79 -12.60 0.12
C GLN A 288 -13.83 -12.02 -1.29
N LYS A 289 -13.15 -10.89 -1.54
CA LYS A 289 -13.06 -10.28 -2.87
C LYS A 289 -12.37 -11.23 -3.86
N ILE A 290 -11.28 -11.89 -3.45
CA ILE A 290 -10.61 -12.93 -4.27
C ILE A 290 -11.60 -14.04 -4.65
N ARG A 291 -12.36 -14.58 -3.68
CA ARG A 291 -13.32 -15.67 -3.96
C ARG A 291 -14.39 -15.25 -4.95
N VAL A 292 -14.99 -14.07 -4.75
CA VAL A 292 -16.03 -13.53 -5.65
C VAL A 292 -15.48 -13.30 -7.05
N LEU A 293 -14.34 -12.61 -7.17
CA LEU A 293 -13.73 -12.33 -8.47
C LEU A 293 -13.29 -13.62 -9.17
N ASN A 294 -12.72 -14.58 -8.45
CA ASN A 294 -12.29 -15.86 -9.03
C ASN A 294 -13.48 -16.68 -9.58
N GLN A 295 -14.62 -16.66 -8.89
CA GLN A 295 -15.86 -17.28 -9.38
C GLN A 295 -16.38 -16.57 -10.64
N GLN A 296 -16.39 -15.24 -10.64
CA GLN A 296 -16.80 -14.43 -11.81
C GLN A 296 -15.90 -14.70 -13.01
N VAL A 297 -14.58 -14.64 -12.84
CA VAL A 297 -13.59 -14.92 -13.89
C VAL A 297 -13.73 -16.34 -14.41
N SER A 298 -13.93 -17.33 -13.54
CA SER A 298 -14.13 -18.73 -13.94
C SER A 298 -15.43 -18.95 -14.74
N ALA A 299 -16.53 -18.30 -14.33
CA ALA A 299 -17.80 -18.35 -15.06
C ALA A 299 -17.68 -17.69 -16.43
N THR A 300 -17.04 -16.51 -16.48
CA THR A 300 -16.78 -15.76 -17.71
C THR A 300 -15.87 -16.54 -18.64
N ARG A 301 -14.82 -17.22 -18.17
CA ARG A 301 -13.96 -18.11 -18.99
C ARG A 301 -14.72 -19.33 -19.56
N LYS A 302 -15.64 -19.94 -18.80
CA LYS A 302 -16.48 -21.04 -19.30
C LYS A 302 -17.43 -20.57 -20.41
N GLY A 303 -17.96 -19.34 -20.31
CA GLY A 303 -18.77 -18.70 -21.37
C GLY A 303 -17.95 -18.19 -22.56
N LEU A 304 -16.78 -17.59 -22.31
CA LEU A 304 -15.84 -17.11 -23.33
C LEU A 304 -15.21 -18.23 -24.12
N ARG A 305 -15.05 -19.45 -23.60
CA ARG A 305 -14.59 -20.57 -24.44
C ARG A 305 -15.51 -20.79 -25.67
N ASN A 306 -16.79 -20.41 -25.56
CA ASN A 306 -17.74 -20.39 -26.68
C ASN A 306 -17.69 -19.08 -27.51
N GLN A 307 -17.30 -17.93 -26.92
CA GLN A 307 -17.18 -16.64 -27.63
C GLN A 307 -15.79 -16.38 -28.23
N ILE A 308 -14.73 -17.01 -27.73
CA ILE A 308 -13.36 -16.96 -28.26
C ILE A 308 -13.34 -17.59 -29.66
N LYS A 309 -14.19 -18.58 -29.94
CA LYS A 309 -14.44 -19.03 -31.32
C LYS A 309 -14.88 -17.89 -32.25
N ASN A 310 -15.58 -16.87 -31.74
CA ASN A 310 -16.00 -15.70 -32.52
C ASN A 310 -14.93 -14.58 -32.58
N LEU A 311 -14.05 -14.47 -31.57
CA LEU A 311 -12.93 -13.53 -31.60
C LEU A 311 -11.82 -13.97 -32.58
N TRP A 312 -11.62 -15.27 -32.77
CA TRP A 312 -10.66 -15.79 -33.76
C TRP A 312 -11.05 -15.48 -35.21
N TRP A 313 -12.32 -15.09 -35.46
CA TRP A 313 -12.81 -14.59 -36.76
C TRP A 313 -12.68 -13.06 -36.94
N ARG A 314 -12.27 -12.30 -35.92
CA ARG A 314 -12.01 -10.85 -36.04
C ARG A 314 -10.60 -10.51 -36.52
N LYS A 315 -9.76 -11.51 -36.79
CA LYS A 315 -8.44 -11.33 -37.42
C LYS A 315 -8.63 -10.99 -38.91
N GLY A 316 -9.05 -9.76 -39.20
CA GLY A 316 -9.30 -9.34 -40.59
C GLY A 316 -9.95 -7.98 -40.82
N LYS A 317 -9.88 -7.02 -39.88
CA LYS A 317 -10.16 -5.61 -40.21
C LYS A 317 -9.11 -4.72 -39.56
N GLU A 318 -8.10 -4.40 -40.36
CA GLU A 318 -7.24 -3.23 -40.15
C GLU A 318 -8.07 -1.95 -40.33
N ASP A 319 -7.66 -0.91 -39.62
CA ASP A 319 -8.15 0.47 -39.61
C ASP A 319 -9.51 0.74 -38.96
N MET A 320 -9.47 1.01 -37.65
CA MET A 320 -10.41 1.92 -36.99
C MET A 320 -9.64 3.06 -36.31
N PRO A 321 -10.00 4.34 -36.55
CA PRO A 321 -9.25 5.48 -36.06
C PRO A 321 -9.40 5.60 -34.54
N GLU A 322 -8.32 6.08 -33.93
CA GLU A 322 -8.21 6.43 -32.52
C GLU A 322 -9.32 7.43 -32.12
N SER A 323 -10.45 6.90 -31.68
CA SER A 323 -11.53 7.70 -31.08
C SER A 323 -12.40 6.85 -30.15
N PHE A 324 -11.79 6.00 -29.32
CA PHE A 324 -12.46 5.47 -28.13
C PHE A 324 -12.07 6.35 -26.94
N ASN A 325 -12.75 7.50 -26.81
CA ASN A 325 -12.66 8.40 -25.66
C ASN A 325 -13.38 7.84 -24.41
N GLY A 326 -13.39 6.52 -24.23
CA GLY A 326 -13.86 5.84 -23.03
C GLY A 326 -12.75 4.94 -22.50
N LEU A 327 -12.49 4.96 -21.19
CA LEU A 327 -11.49 4.09 -20.58
C LEU A 327 -11.81 2.62 -20.92
N MET A 328 -11.04 2.03 -21.85
CA MET A 328 -11.17 0.63 -22.27
C MET A 328 -11.10 -0.35 -21.07
N TYR A 329 -10.44 0.06 -19.99
CA TYR A 329 -10.21 -0.72 -18.78
C TYR A 329 -10.77 -0.03 -17.52
N THR A 330 -12.08 0.24 -17.49
CA THR A 330 -12.73 0.66 -16.22
C THR A 330 -12.67 -0.44 -15.17
N PHE A 331 -12.90 -0.10 -13.90
CA PHE A 331 -12.95 -1.06 -12.78
C PHE A 331 -13.94 -2.23 -13.01
N SER A 332 -14.97 -2.00 -13.84
CA SER A 332 -16.01 -2.98 -14.15
C SER A 332 -15.63 -3.97 -15.26
N SER A 333 -14.55 -3.69 -16.03
CA SER A 333 -14.06 -4.58 -17.08
C SER A 333 -13.56 -5.91 -16.50
N ILE A 334 -13.65 -6.98 -17.28
CA ILE A 334 -13.20 -8.30 -16.83
C ILE A 334 -11.68 -8.31 -16.63
N GLU A 335 -10.94 -7.57 -17.46
CA GLU A 335 -9.49 -7.42 -17.37
C GLU A 335 -9.08 -6.72 -16.08
N SER A 336 -9.76 -5.62 -15.71
CA SER A 336 -9.53 -4.93 -14.43
C SER A 336 -9.91 -5.82 -13.23
N GLN A 337 -11.00 -6.59 -13.32
CA GLN A 337 -11.38 -7.55 -12.28
C GLN A 337 -10.36 -8.68 -12.11
N ILE A 338 -9.83 -9.23 -13.21
CA ILE A 338 -8.74 -10.21 -13.17
C ILE A 338 -7.47 -9.57 -12.57
N ARG A 339 -7.22 -8.28 -12.85
CA ARG A 339 -6.06 -7.56 -12.31
C ARG A 339 -6.17 -7.41 -10.80
N VAL A 340 -7.30 -6.93 -10.30
CA VAL A 340 -7.57 -6.82 -8.85
C VAL A 340 -7.48 -8.18 -8.17
N LEU A 341 -8.04 -9.23 -8.78
CA LEU A 341 -7.91 -10.61 -8.28
C LEU A 341 -6.45 -11.04 -8.14
N ALA A 342 -5.63 -10.80 -9.16
CA ALA A 342 -4.21 -11.16 -9.15
C ALA A 342 -3.42 -10.36 -8.10
N ASP A 343 -3.66 -9.06 -8.02
CA ASP A 343 -2.99 -8.14 -7.09
C ASP A 343 -3.37 -8.48 -5.63
N TYR A 344 -4.64 -8.79 -5.34
CA TYR A 344 -5.07 -9.25 -4.02
C TYR A 344 -4.47 -10.61 -3.67
N ALA A 345 -4.44 -11.56 -4.61
CA ALA A 345 -3.81 -12.86 -4.40
C ALA A 345 -2.31 -12.72 -4.11
N PHE A 346 -1.61 -11.82 -4.83
CA PHE A 346 -0.22 -11.49 -4.58
C PHE A 346 -0.01 -10.97 -3.15
N MET A 347 -0.80 -9.98 -2.73
CA MET A 347 -0.70 -9.36 -1.40
C MET A 347 -1.06 -10.34 -0.27
N LEU A 348 -2.01 -11.26 -0.51
CA LEU A 348 -2.34 -12.35 0.43
C LEU A 348 -1.44 -13.58 0.27
N ARG A 349 -0.37 -13.51 -0.54
CA ARG A 349 0.65 -14.56 -0.70
C ARG A 349 0.19 -15.84 -1.41
N ASP A 350 -0.96 -15.82 -2.09
CA ASP A 350 -1.35 -16.87 -3.04
C ASP A 350 -0.74 -16.57 -4.42
N TYR A 351 0.56 -16.82 -4.50
CA TYR A 351 1.36 -16.50 -5.68
C TYR A 351 1.01 -17.37 -6.89
N GLU A 352 0.53 -18.59 -6.69
CA GLU A 352 0.12 -19.46 -7.79
C GLU A 352 -1.13 -18.90 -8.47
N LEU A 353 -2.13 -18.49 -7.68
CA LEU A 353 -3.31 -17.82 -8.20
C LEU A 353 -2.95 -16.50 -8.89
N ALA A 354 -2.06 -15.70 -8.29
CA ALA A 354 -1.58 -14.45 -8.87
C ALA A 354 -0.90 -14.67 -10.24
N VAL A 355 0.11 -15.55 -10.33
CA VAL A 355 0.81 -15.89 -11.58
C VAL A 355 -0.16 -16.33 -12.67
N SER A 356 -1.13 -17.19 -12.33
CA SER A 356 -2.08 -17.72 -13.31
C SER A 356 -2.93 -16.62 -13.96
N ASN A 357 -3.34 -15.61 -13.18
CA ASN A 357 -4.15 -14.50 -13.65
C ASN A 357 -3.33 -13.43 -14.36
N TYR A 358 -2.11 -13.14 -13.89
CA TYR A 358 -1.19 -12.26 -14.61
C TYR A 358 -0.82 -12.79 -16.00
N ARG A 359 -0.57 -14.10 -16.15
CA ARG A 359 -0.28 -14.69 -17.47
C ARG A 359 -1.45 -14.56 -18.45
N LEU A 360 -2.68 -14.67 -17.95
CA LEU A 360 -3.86 -14.41 -18.78
C LEU A 360 -3.85 -12.96 -19.28
N LEU A 361 -3.79 -12.00 -18.35
CA LEU A 361 -3.80 -10.57 -18.67
C LEU A 361 -2.67 -10.15 -19.59
N SER A 362 -1.48 -10.73 -19.40
CA SER A 362 -0.34 -10.47 -20.27
C SER A 362 -0.63 -10.82 -21.74
N THR A 363 -1.44 -11.84 -22.00
CA THR A 363 -1.79 -12.22 -23.37
C THR A 363 -2.78 -11.21 -23.95
N ASP A 364 -3.81 -10.86 -23.20
CA ASP A 364 -4.87 -9.94 -23.62
C ASP A 364 -4.31 -8.52 -23.85
N TYR A 365 -3.57 -7.96 -22.88
CA TYR A 365 -2.94 -6.64 -23.02
C TYR A 365 -1.95 -6.54 -24.18
N LYS A 366 -1.26 -7.64 -24.52
CA LYS A 366 -0.36 -7.67 -25.68
C LYS A 366 -1.13 -7.62 -26.99
N LEU A 367 -2.25 -8.34 -27.08
CA LEU A 367 -3.12 -8.33 -28.25
C LEU A 367 -3.77 -6.96 -28.46
N ASP A 368 -4.19 -6.32 -27.37
CA ASP A 368 -4.78 -4.99 -27.36
C ASP A 368 -3.77 -3.85 -27.55
N LYS A 369 -2.47 -4.15 -27.61
CA LYS A 369 -1.36 -3.17 -27.61
C LYS A 369 -1.42 -2.20 -26.42
N ALA A 370 -1.97 -2.64 -25.29
CA ALA A 370 -2.05 -1.88 -24.04
C ALA A 370 -0.71 -1.92 -23.29
N TRP A 371 0.33 -1.28 -23.85
CA TRP A 371 1.72 -1.46 -23.43
C TRP A 371 2.01 -1.13 -21.97
N LYS A 372 1.41 -0.07 -21.41
CA LYS A 372 1.58 0.28 -19.99
C LYS A 372 1.07 -0.83 -19.05
N ARG A 373 -0.12 -1.36 -19.34
CA ARG A 373 -0.74 -2.47 -18.59
C ARG A 373 0.04 -3.76 -18.76
N TYR A 374 0.46 -4.06 -19.99
CA TYR A 374 1.33 -5.20 -20.29
C TYR A 374 2.64 -5.14 -19.50
N ALA A 375 3.33 -3.99 -19.51
CA ALA A 375 4.56 -3.78 -18.77
C ALA A 375 4.37 -3.97 -17.25
N GLY A 376 3.29 -3.40 -16.68
CA GLY A 376 2.97 -3.58 -15.26
C GLY A 376 2.78 -5.06 -14.88
N VAL A 377 2.08 -5.85 -15.71
CA VAL A 377 1.92 -7.30 -15.48
C VAL A 377 3.24 -8.05 -15.61
N GLN A 378 4.08 -7.69 -16.60
CA GLN A 378 5.38 -8.32 -16.80
C GLN A 378 6.32 -8.09 -15.61
N VAL A 379 6.34 -6.86 -15.06
CA VAL A 379 7.11 -6.53 -13.86
C VAL A 379 6.71 -7.45 -12.70
N THR A 380 5.42 -7.59 -12.42
CA THR A 380 4.97 -8.46 -11.31
C THR A 380 5.26 -9.94 -11.57
N LEU A 381 5.15 -10.42 -12.81
CA LEU A 381 5.53 -11.80 -13.16
C LEU A 381 7.02 -12.06 -12.96
N MET A 382 7.88 -11.12 -13.34
CA MET A 382 9.33 -11.24 -13.12
C MET A 382 9.67 -11.31 -11.62
N LEU A 383 8.99 -10.54 -10.77
CA LEU A 383 9.15 -10.63 -9.31
C LEU A 383 8.75 -11.99 -8.76
N LEU A 384 7.67 -12.56 -9.27
CA LEU A 384 7.20 -13.89 -8.88
C LEU A 384 8.16 -14.98 -9.36
N ASP A 385 8.64 -14.92 -10.60
CA ASP A 385 9.58 -15.90 -11.13
C ASP A 385 10.95 -15.83 -10.42
N HIS A 386 11.42 -14.63 -10.04
CA HIS A 386 12.60 -14.47 -9.18
C HIS A 386 12.40 -15.19 -7.84
N ARG A 387 11.26 -14.95 -7.18
CA ARG A 387 10.91 -15.64 -5.92
C ARG A 387 10.92 -17.16 -6.05
N PHE A 388 10.44 -17.71 -7.17
CA PHE A 388 10.46 -19.15 -7.43
C PHE A 388 11.83 -19.69 -7.86
N GLY A 389 12.88 -18.86 -7.84
CA GLY A 389 14.24 -19.23 -8.22
C GLY A 389 14.42 -19.58 -9.69
N ARG A 390 13.57 -19.04 -10.55
CA ARG A 390 13.57 -19.34 -11.99
C ARG A 390 14.53 -18.46 -12.79
N TRP A 391 15.10 -17.43 -12.18
CA TRP A 391 16.05 -16.50 -12.81
C TRP A 391 17.21 -16.12 -11.87
N GLY A 392 18.33 -15.68 -12.44
CA GLY A 392 19.47 -15.08 -11.72
C GLY A 392 19.47 -13.56 -11.76
N ASP A 393 20.42 -12.93 -11.05
CA ASP A 393 20.46 -11.48 -10.74
C ASP A 393 20.51 -10.53 -11.97
N GLY A 394 20.73 -11.04 -13.19
CA GLY A 394 20.75 -10.27 -14.44
C GLY A 394 19.38 -9.77 -14.95
N VAL A 395 18.26 -10.20 -14.34
CA VAL A 395 16.89 -9.75 -14.69
C VAL A 395 16.66 -8.27 -14.39
N TRP A 396 17.48 -7.70 -13.50
CA TRP A 396 17.47 -6.28 -13.12
C TRP A 396 17.58 -5.30 -14.29
N VAL A 397 18.53 -5.52 -15.21
CA VAL A 397 18.73 -4.62 -16.35
C VAL A 397 17.51 -4.64 -17.26
N ALA A 398 16.87 -5.81 -17.40
CA ALA A 398 15.65 -5.96 -18.17
C ALA A 398 14.44 -5.30 -17.45
N MET A 399 14.29 -5.48 -16.13
CA MET A 399 13.20 -4.86 -15.35
C MET A 399 13.30 -3.35 -15.29
N ALA A 400 14.50 -2.81 -15.02
CA ALA A 400 14.74 -1.37 -15.05
C ALA A 400 14.52 -0.83 -16.47
N SER A 401 15.04 -1.49 -17.52
CA SER A 401 14.82 -1.06 -18.90
C SER A 401 13.35 -1.13 -19.33
N VAL A 402 12.57 -2.10 -18.83
CA VAL A 402 11.13 -2.20 -19.11
C VAL A 402 10.33 -1.15 -18.32
N MET A 403 10.65 -0.91 -17.05
CA MET A 403 10.00 0.14 -16.26
C MET A 403 10.31 1.54 -16.80
N VAL A 404 11.56 1.79 -17.17
CA VAL A 404 12.05 3.07 -17.72
C VAL A 404 11.52 3.27 -19.15
N GLY A 405 11.68 2.27 -20.02
CA GLY A 405 11.31 2.33 -21.43
C GLY A 405 9.81 2.25 -21.73
N CYS A 406 9.00 1.56 -20.92
CA CYS A 406 7.53 1.50 -21.15
C CYS A 406 6.75 2.65 -20.49
N ARG A 407 7.36 3.41 -19.57
CA ARG A 407 6.68 4.49 -18.82
C ARG A 407 7.20 5.90 -19.14
N GLY A 408 8.06 6.06 -20.16
CA GLY A 408 8.48 7.38 -20.67
C GLY A 408 9.51 8.10 -19.79
N MET A 409 10.22 7.37 -18.94
CA MET A 409 11.39 7.92 -18.26
C MET A 409 12.56 7.78 -19.22
N ASP A 410 12.88 8.82 -19.98
CA ASP A 410 14.24 8.93 -20.53
C ASP A 410 15.16 9.21 -19.33
N LEU A 411 15.99 8.22 -18.96
CA LEU A 411 17.08 8.36 -17.98
C LEU A 411 18.35 8.82 -18.68
#